data_AF-A0A258ADT4-F1
#
_entry.id   AF-A0A258ADT4-F1
#
_cell.length_a   1.000
_cell.length_b   1.000
_cell.length_c   1.000
_cell.angle_alpha   90.00
_cell.angle_beta   90.00
_cell.angle_gamma   90.00
#
_symmetry.space_group_name_H-M   'P 1'
#
loop_
_entity.id
_entity.type
_entity.pdbx_description
1 polymer ?
#
loop_
_entity_poly.entity_id
_entity_poly.type
_entity_poly.pdbx_seq_one_letter_code
_entity_poly.pdbx_strand_id
1 'polypeptide(L)'
;REVGCKMRFSDDTSRDTRIKFMTDGILLAEIQSDPMLRNYSVLILDEAHERSLNIDFLLGYLVGLLKKRPDLKLLVTSATIDTEAFSAAFGGAPIIEVSGRMFPVDIRYAPLSGGEDDFGFIDGAAAAVENALIETDDGDVLVFMPTERDIRDTRDLLDGRLGSGFEVLALFGRMASAEQQRIFQPGRKRRVVIATNVAETSITIPRIRYVVDTGLARISHYNSRTRTKRLPVEAVSQSSANQRAGRAGRVQDGICIRLYSQEDFEKRDRFTMPEIQRANLAEVILRMKAYKLGEIEEFPFINPPVSSAIRAGYDLLHELGSLNETYELTPLGRELARLPLDPTLGRMLLQARIEKALPELLIIAAGLSIPDPRERP
;
A
#
# COMPACT_ATOMS: atom_id res chain seq x y z
N ARG A 1 -0.91 -28.75 -7.41
CA ARG A 1 -1.70 -27.54 -7.78
C ARG A 1 -0.74 -26.56 -8.44
N GLU A 2 -0.99 -26.18 -9.69
CA GLU A 2 -0.02 -25.38 -10.47
C GLU A 2 0.06 -23.90 -10.04
N VAL A 3 -1.00 -23.38 -9.41
CA VAL A 3 -1.04 -22.02 -8.87
C VAL A 3 -1.10 -22.07 -7.34
N GLY A 4 -0.19 -21.38 -6.67
CA GLY A 4 -0.15 -21.28 -5.20
C GLY A 4 0.01 -19.82 -4.74
N CYS A 5 -0.27 -19.58 -3.47
CA CYS A 5 -0.06 -18.27 -2.85
C CYS A 5 0.75 -18.39 -1.55
N LYS A 6 1.57 -17.37 -1.26
CA LYS A 6 2.37 -17.30 -0.05
C LYS A 6 2.34 -15.90 0.54
N MET A 7 1.83 -15.80 1.76
CA MET A 7 1.72 -14.58 2.54
C MET A 7 2.40 -14.79 3.90
N ARG A 8 2.52 -13.72 4.69
CA ARG A 8 3.06 -13.86 6.05
C ARG A 8 2.17 -14.81 6.85
N PHE A 9 2.78 -15.83 7.47
CA PHE A 9 2.12 -16.87 8.26
C PHE A 9 1.19 -17.83 7.48
N SER A 10 1.15 -17.77 6.15
CA SER A 10 0.31 -18.64 5.32
C SER A 10 1.02 -19.03 4.02
N ASP A 11 1.18 -20.34 3.78
CA ASP A 11 1.83 -20.88 2.59
C ASP A 11 0.98 -22.00 1.98
N ASP A 12 0.35 -21.71 0.83
CA ASP A 12 -0.45 -22.64 0.03
C ASP A 12 0.30 -22.96 -1.27
N THR A 13 1.57 -23.36 -1.14
CA THR A 13 2.43 -23.79 -2.25
C THR A 13 2.83 -25.25 -2.12
N SER A 14 3.13 -25.88 -3.27
CA SER A 14 3.50 -27.29 -3.36
C SER A 14 4.65 -27.48 -4.35
N ARG A 15 5.23 -28.68 -4.43
CA ARG A 15 6.27 -29.02 -5.42
C ARG A 15 5.79 -28.87 -6.87
N ASP A 16 4.48 -28.98 -7.09
CA ASP A 16 3.86 -28.85 -8.41
C ASP A 16 3.52 -27.40 -8.76
N THR A 17 3.71 -26.44 -7.84
CA THR A 17 3.42 -25.04 -8.09
C THR A 17 4.37 -24.48 -9.16
N ARG A 18 3.79 -23.85 -10.19
CA ARG A 18 4.47 -23.21 -11.32
C ARG A 18 4.29 -21.70 -11.30
N ILE A 19 3.16 -21.21 -10.79
CA ILE A 19 2.87 -19.79 -10.60
C ILE A 19 2.65 -19.55 -9.11
N LYS A 20 3.47 -18.70 -8.52
CA LYS A 20 3.39 -18.34 -7.09
C LYS A 20 3.03 -16.86 -6.96
N PHE A 21 1.85 -16.59 -6.39
CA PHE A 21 1.50 -15.25 -5.93
C PHE A 21 2.07 -15.05 -4.53
N MET A 22 2.77 -13.95 -4.29
CA MET A 22 3.29 -13.65 -2.96
C MET A 22 3.35 -12.15 -2.73
N THR A 23 3.37 -11.75 -1.46
CA THR A 23 3.60 -10.35 -1.13
C THR A 23 5.07 -9.98 -1.35
N ASP A 24 5.33 -8.71 -1.62
CA ASP A 24 6.68 -8.16 -1.79
C ASP A 24 7.63 -8.51 -0.62
N GLY A 25 7.12 -8.46 0.61
CA GLY A 25 7.87 -8.83 1.82
C GLY A 25 8.23 -10.32 1.88
N ILE A 26 7.45 -11.21 1.28
CA ILE A 26 7.79 -12.64 1.17
C ILE A 26 8.91 -12.84 0.16
N LEU A 27 8.86 -12.17 -1.00
CA LEU A 27 9.95 -12.22 -1.98
C LEU A 27 11.25 -11.69 -1.36
N LEU A 28 11.17 -10.59 -0.60
CA LEU A 28 12.29 -10.03 0.14
C LEU A 28 12.85 -10.99 1.20
N ALA A 29 12.00 -11.76 1.87
CA ALA A 29 12.44 -12.81 2.79
C ALA A 29 13.11 -13.99 2.07
N GLU A 30 12.63 -14.37 0.87
CA GLU A 30 13.23 -15.46 0.10
C GLU A 30 14.64 -15.11 -0.42
N ILE A 31 14.91 -13.84 -0.75
CA ILE A 31 16.26 -13.33 -1.09
C ILE A 31 17.29 -13.68 -0.01
N GLN A 32 16.87 -13.72 1.26
CA GLN A 32 17.77 -14.04 2.37
C GLN A 32 18.31 -15.47 2.29
N SER A 33 17.44 -16.41 1.91
CA SER A 33 17.76 -17.83 1.78
C SER A 33 18.35 -18.18 0.41
N ASP A 34 17.93 -17.46 -0.64
CA ASP A 34 18.39 -17.66 -2.01
C ASP A 34 18.67 -16.31 -2.68
N PRO A 35 19.86 -15.71 -2.44
CA PRO A 35 20.25 -14.43 -3.04
C PRO A 35 20.46 -14.47 -4.56
N MET A 36 20.22 -15.61 -5.21
CA MET A 36 20.23 -15.68 -6.67
C MET A 36 18.82 -15.89 -7.22
N LEU A 37 17.80 -16.08 -6.38
CA LEU A 37 16.42 -16.37 -6.76
C LEU A 37 16.36 -17.50 -7.82
N ARG A 38 17.07 -18.60 -7.56
CA ARG A 38 17.20 -19.77 -8.46
C ARG A 38 15.90 -20.51 -8.68
N ASN A 39 14.97 -20.41 -7.73
CA ASN A 39 13.65 -21.01 -7.87
C ASN A 39 12.76 -20.29 -8.91
N TYR A 40 13.21 -19.15 -9.45
CA TYR A 40 12.45 -18.33 -10.38
C TYR A 40 13.20 -18.17 -11.70
N SER A 41 12.47 -18.36 -12.81
CA SER A 41 12.90 -18.02 -14.16
C SER A 41 12.32 -16.68 -14.63
N VAL A 42 11.16 -16.30 -14.08
CA VAL A 42 10.47 -15.04 -14.34
C VAL A 42 9.97 -14.48 -13.01
N LEU A 43 10.17 -13.18 -12.80
CA LEU A 43 9.55 -12.43 -11.73
C LEU A 43 8.65 -11.34 -12.32
N ILE A 44 7.48 -11.17 -11.72
CA ILE A 44 6.54 -10.09 -12.04
C ILE A 44 6.39 -9.26 -10.77
N LEU A 45 6.86 -8.01 -10.81
CA LEU A 45 6.58 -7.03 -9.77
C LEU A 45 5.35 -6.23 -10.18
N ASP A 46 4.23 -6.55 -9.54
CA ASP A 46 2.95 -5.92 -9.82
C ASP A 46 2.71 -4.67 -8.97
N GLU A 47 1.85 -3.78 -9.47
CA GLU A 47 1.45 -2.55 -8.79
C GLU A 47 2.65 -1.68 -8.35
N ALA A 48 3.71 -1.64 -9.17
CA ALA A 48 4.98 -0.98 -8.80
C ALA A 48 4.84 0.53 -8.54
N HIS A 49 3.73 1.14 -8.97
CA HIS A 49 3.41 2.53 -8.70
C HIS A 49 2.96 2.81 -7.27
N GLU A 50 2.65 1.79 -6.45
CA GLU A 50 2.42 1.99 -5.02
C GLU A 50 3.70 2.45 -4.31
N ARG A 51 4.88 2.21 -4.92
CA ARG A 51 6.19 2.67 -4.42
C ARG A 51 6.40 2.35 -2.93
N SER A 52 6.00 1.14 -2.54
CA SER A 52 6.22 0.60 -1.20
C SER A 52 7.71 0.46 -0.93
N LEU A 53 8.09 0.47 0.35
CA LEU A 53 9.48 0.30 0.77
C LEU A 53 10.09 -1.01 0.23
N ASN A 54 9.31 -2.10 0.27
CA ASN A 54 9.74 -3.41 -0.21
C ASN A 54 9.90 -3.41 -1.74
N ILE A 55 8.97 -2.82 -2.49
CA ILE A 55 9.04 -2.74 -3.95
C ILE A 55 10.28 -1.95 -4.38
N ASP A 56 10.52 -0.77 -3.82
CA ASP A 56 11.69 0.05 -4.16
C ASP A 56 13.01 -0.69 -3.86
N PHE A 57 13.04 -1.42 -2.75
CA PHE A 57 14.18 -2.27 -2.41
C PHE A 57 14.38 -3.40 -3.42
N LEU A 58 13.31 -4.13 -3.75
CA LEU A 58 13.34 -5.23 -4.70
C LEU A 58 13.81 -4.76 -6.08
N LEU A 59 13.33 -3.60 -6.54
CA LEU A 59 13.74 -3.02 -7.82
C LEU A 59 15.24 -2.73 -7.84
N GLY A 60 15.77 -2.06 -6.82
CA GLY A 60 17.22 -1.79 -6.74
C GLY A 60 18.06 -3.07 -6.63
N TYR A 61 17.58 -4.07 -5.88
CA TYR A 61 18.25 -5.36 -5.79
C TYR A 61 18.29 -6.09 -7.14
N LEU A 62 17.18 -6.08 -7.88
CA LEU A 62 17.05 -6.74 -9.17
C LEU A 62 17.90 -6.08 -10.27
N VAL A 63 18.13 -4.77 -10.23
CA VAL A 63 19.10 -4.10 -11.13
C VAL A 63 20.47 -4.76 -11.05
N GLY A 64 20.92 -5.11 -9.83
CA GLY A 64 22.17 -5.82 -9.62
C GLY A 64 22.09 -7.30 -10.00
N LEU A 65 20.99 -7.97 -9.63
CA LEU A 65 20.83 -9.41 -9.86
C LEU A 65 20.76 -9.75 -11.36
N LEU A 66 20.03 -8.98 -12.16
CA LEU A 66 19.87 -9.24 -13.60
C LEU A 66 21.20 -9.21 -14.37
N LYS A 67 22.18 -8.43 -13.90
CA LYS A 67 23.56 -8.46 -14.45
C LYS A 67 24.27 -9.79 -14.18
N LYS A 68 23.93 -10.47 -13.08
CA LYS A 68 24.51 -11.77 -12.66
C LYS A 68 23.69 -12.97 -13.14
N ARG A 69 22.38 -12.78 -13.37
CA ARG A 69 21.40 -13.78 -13.85
C ARG A 69 20.76 -13.28 -15.15
N PRO A 70 21.48 -13.34 -16.29
CA PRO A 70 20.91 -12.92 -17.58
C PRO A 70 19.76 -13.84 -18.05
N ASP A 71 19.62 -15.03 -17.45
CA ASP A 71 18.53 -15.97 -17.67
C ASP A 71 17.24 -15.61 -16.92
N LEU A 72 17.32 -14.79 -15.86
CA LEU A 72 16.15 -14.34 -15.10
C LEU A 72 15.44 -13.22 -15.87
N LYS A 73 14.14 -13.39 -16.11
CA LYS A 73 13.30 -12.35 -16.73
C LYS A 73 12.57 -11.55 -15.65
N LEU A 74 12.47 -10.25 -15.84
CA LEU A 74 11.71 -9.35 -14.97
C LEU A 74 10.63 -8.64 -15.78
N LEU A 75 9.40 -8.65 -15.28
CA LEU A 75 8.32 -7.78 -15.70
C LEU A 75 7.99 -6.84 -14.54
N VAL A 76 7.91 -5.54 -14.80
CA VAL A 76 7.41 -4.56 -13.83
C VAL A 76 6.11 -4.00 -14.39
N THR A 77 5.00 -4.19 -13.68
CA THR A 77 3.69 -3.67 -14.08
C THR A 77 3.32 -2.45 -13.24
N SER A 78 2.79 -1.43 -13.90
CA SER A 78 2.41 -0.15 -13.29
C SER A 78 1.17 0.38 -14.00
N ALA A 79 0.23 0.96 -13.23
CA ALA A 79 -0.94 1.65 -13.76
C ALA A 79 -0.66 3.13 -14.06
N THR A 80 0.52 3.66 -13.69
CA THR A 80 0.87 5.08 -13.82
C THR A 80 1.93 5.32 -14.88
N ILE A 81 1.99 6.57 -15.35
CA ILE A 81 2.85 7.01 -16.46
C ILE A 81 4.33 7.11 -16.06
N ASP A 82 4.71 6.91 -14.78
CA ASP A 82 6.12 6.92 -14.34
C ASP A 82 6.93 5.67 -14.80
N THR A 83 6.49 5.03 -15.88
CA THR A 83 7.20 3.94 -16.58
C THR A 83 8.58 4.33 -17.08
N GLU A 84 8.80 5.61 -17.35
CA GLU A 84 10.10 6.14 -17.77
C GLU A 84 11.15 6.05 -16.66
N ALA A 85 10.80 6.35 -15.41
CA ALA A 85 11.74 6.20 -14.29
C ALA A 85 12.14 4.73 -14.09
N PHE A 86 11.18 3.81 -14.22
CA PHE A 86 11.48 2.38 -14.20
C PHE A 86 12.37 1.97 -15.39
N SER A 87 12.02 2.38 -16.62
CA SER A 87 12.82 2.09 -17.82
C SER A 87 14.27 2.56 -17.66
N ALA A 88 14.47 3.81 -17.22
CA ALA A 88 15.78 4.38 -16.98
C ALA A 88 16.58 3.60 -15.93
N ALA A 89 15.95 3.22 -14.82
CA ALA A 89 16.59 2.43 -13.76
C ALA A 89 17.07 1.04 -14.25
N PHE A 90 16.39 0.46 -15.23
CA PHE A 90 16.73 -0.82 -15.87
C PHE A 90 17.47 -0.66 -17.21
N GLY A 91 18.12 0.49 -17.45
CA GLY A 91 19.00 0.69 -18.60
C GLY A 91 18.27 0.89 -19.94
N GLY A 92 17.12 1.55 -19.92
CA GLY A 92 16.28 1.77 -21.10
C GLY A 92 15.44 0.55 -21.47
N ALA A 93 14.93 -0.16 -20.46
CA ALA A 93 14.10 -1.34 -20.68
C ALA A 93 12.86 -0.99 -21.53
N PRO A 94 12.46 -1.82 -22.51
CA PRO A 94 11.30 -1.52 -23.35
C PRO A 94 10.03 -1.31 -22.54
N ILE A 95 9.34 -0.20 -22.78
CA ILE A 95 8.03 0.09 -22.20
C ILE A 95 6.97 -0.46 -23.16
N ILE A 96 6.10 -1.32 -22.65
CA ILE A 96 4.95 -1.84 -23.39
C ILE A 96 3.70 -1.21 -22.78
N GLU A 97 3.10 -0.28 -23.50
CA GLU A 97 1.82 0.30 -23.11
C GLU A 97 0.69 -0.62 -23.55
N VAL A 98 -0.05 -1.15 -22.57
CA VAL A 98 -1.29 -1.88 -22.81
C VAL A 98 -2.44 -0.92 -22.52
N SER A 99 -2.98 -0.30 -23.58
CA SER A 99 -4.18 0.52 -23.46
C SER A 99 -5.34 -0.38 -23.05
N GLY A 100 -5.70 -0.36 -21.76
CA GLY A 100 -6.94 -0.96 -21.31
C GLY A 100 -8.12 -0.33 -22.08
N ARG A 101 -9.14 -1.12 -22.40
CA ARG A 101 -10.42 -0.57 -22.86
C ARG A 101 -11.11 0.12 -21.67
N MET A 102 -10.63 1.29 -21.30
CA MET A 102 -11.34 2.16 -20.38
C MET A 102 -12.35 2.97 -21.17
N PHE A 103 -13.58 2.94 -20.71
CA PHE A 103 -14.63 3.80 -21.19
C PHE A 103 -14.41 5.23 -20.67
N PRO A 104 -14.85 6.26 -21.41
CA PRO A 104 -14.79 7.63 -20.94
C PRO A 104 -15.38 7.81 -19.54
N VAL A 105 -14.74 8.65 -18.73
CA VAL A 105 -15.23 9.05 -17.41
C VAL A 105 -15.45 10.56 -17.41
N ASP A 106 -16.69 10.99 -17.19
CA ASP A 106 -17.03 12.40 -17.00
C ASP A 106 -16.60 12.86 -15.60
N ILE A 107 -15.75 13.89 -15.53
CA ILE A 107 -15.22 14.40 -14.26
C ILE A 107 -16.04 15.62 -13.85
N ARG A 108 -16.75 15.50 -12.73
CA ARG A 108 -17.55 16.59 -12.13
C ARG A 108 -16.90 17.07 -10.85
N TYR A 109 -16.61 18.36 -10.77
CA TYR A 109 -16.11 18.99 -9.55
C TYR A 109 -17.27 19.57 -8.75
N ALA A 110 -17.45 19.10 -7.53
CA ALA A 110 -18.49 19.50 -6.60
C ALA A 110 -17.85 19.90 -5.25
N PRO A 111 -17.09 21.01 -5.20
CA PRO A 111 -16.41 21.43 -3.98
C PRO A 111 -17.41 21.69 -2.86
N LEU A 112 -17.07 21.23 -1.66
CA LEU A 112 -17.92 21.40 -0.47
C LEU A 112 -18.02 22.88 -0.10
N SER A 113 -19.25 23.34 0.14
CA SER A 113 -19.55 24.72 0.53
C SER A 113 -19.57 24.84 2.06
N GLY A 114 -18.45 25.17 2.69
CA GLY A 114 -18.33 25.29 4.16
C GLY A 114 -16.92 24.92 4.63
N GLY A 115 -16.44 25.58 5.69
CA GLY A 115 -15.06 25.45 6.18
C GLY A 115 -14.66 24.02 6.60
N GLU A 116 -13.38 23.88 6.95
CA GLU A 116 -12.63 22.66 7.31
C GLU A 116 -13.17 21.89 8.55
N ASP A 117 -14.48 21.77 8.74
CA ASP A 117 -15.05 20.93 9.79
C ASP A 117 -15.10 19.45 9.32
N ASP A 118 -14.65 18.54 10.20
CA ASP A 118 -14.53 17.09 9.96
C ASP A 118 -15.81 16.38 9.43
N PHE A 119 -16.98 17.02 9.51
CA PHE A 119 -18.26 16.45 9.05
C PHE A 119 -18.66 16.87 7.64
N GLY A 120 -18.05 17.93 7.08
CA GLY A 120 -18.48 18.50 5.80
C GLY A 120 -18.35 17.52 4.62
N PHE A 121 -17.32 16.67 4.63
CA PHE A 121 -17.08 15.72 3.54
C PHE A 121 -17.91 14.44 3.63
N ILE A 122 -18.35 14.03 4.84
CA ILE A 122 -19.26 12.90 5.02
C ILE A 122 -20.64 13.25 4.46
N ASP A 123 -21.19 14.39 4.88
CA ASP A 123 -22.48 14.88 4.37
C ASP A 123 -22.43 15.16 2.87
N GLY A 124 -21.33 15.78 2.40
CA GLY A 124 -21.11 16.03 0.98
C GLY A 124 -21.03 14.76 0.14
N ALA A 125 -20.34 13.72 0.64
CA ALA A 125 -20.30 12.43 -0.03
C ALA A 125 -21.67 11.75 -0.05
N ALA A 126 -22.41 11.78 1.06
CA ALA A 126 -23.76 11.21 1.11
C ALA A 126 -24.71 11.91 0.11
N ALA A 127 -24.68 13.24 0.05
CA ALA A 127 -25.45 14.01 -0.92
C ALA A 127 -25.04 13.70 -2.38
N ALA A 128 -23.73 13.56 -2.65
CA ALA A 128 -23.24 13.18 -3.98
C ALA A 128 -23.70 11.76 -4.39
N VAL A 129 -23.72 10.83 -3.44
CA VAL A 129 -24.26 9.47 -3.66
C VAL A 129 -25.74 9.52 -3.98
N GLU A 130 -26.55 10.23 -3.19
CA GLU A 130 -27.99 10.38 -3.45
C GLU A 130 -28.26 10.95 -4.84
N ASN A 131 -27.56 12.03 -5.21
CA ASN A 131 -27.69 12.63 -6.55
C ASN A 131 -27.33 11.63 -7.66
N ALA A 132 -26.24 10.88 -7.50
CA ALA A 132 -25.83 9.85 -8.46
C ALA A 132 -26.85 8.71 -8.58
N LEU A 133 -27.49 8.31 -7.48
CA LEU A 133 -28.51 7.27 -7.47
C LEU A 133 -29.83 7.74 -8.10
N ILE A 134 -30.16 9.04 -8.01
CA ILE A 134 -31.35 9.65 -8.62
C ILE A 134 -31.16 9.87 -10.13
N GLU A 135 -29.95 10.21 -10.58
CA GLU A 135 -29.67 10.53 -11.99
C GLU A 135 -29.92 9.33 -12.93
N THR A 136 -29.75 8.10 -12.44
CA THR A 136 -29.97 6.88 -13.23
C THR A 136 -30.24 5.69 -12.33
N ASP A 137 -31.02 4.72 -12.83
CA ASP A 137 -31.29 3.43 -12.18
C ASP A 137 -30.22 2.36 -12.46
N ASP A 138 -29.15 2.68 -13.18
CA ASP A 138 -28.09 1.73 -13.55
C ASP A 138 -26.72 2.06 -12.94
N GLY A 139 -25.96 1.01 -12.63
CA GLY A 139 -24.61 1.10 -12.07
C GLY A 139 -24.57 1.32 -10.56
N ASP A 140 -23.51 0.80 -9.96
CA ASP A 140 -23.18 0.92 -8.54
C ASP A 140 -22.28 2.16 -8.31
N VAL A 141 -22.24 2.62 -7.07
CA VAL A 141 -21.46 3.78 -6.63
C VAL A 141 -20.29 3.32 -5.77
N LEU A 142 -19.09 3.83 -6.04
CA LEU A 142 -17.89 3.66 -5.22
C LEU A 142 -17.52 4.99 -4.57
N VAL A 143 -17.47 5.04 -3.24
CA VAL A 143 -17.14 6.23 -2.46
C VAL A 143 -15.77 6.04 -1.82
N PHE A 144 -14.84 6.96 -2.04
CA PHE A 144 -13.53 6.95 -1.38
C PHE A 144 -13.54 7.78 -0.11
N MET A 145 -13.26 7.13 1.03
CA MET A 145 -13.17 7.71 2.36
C MET A 145 -11.77 7.51 2.95
N PRO A 146 -11.23 8.47 3.73
CA PRO A 146 -9.84 8.39 4.17
C PRO A 146 -9.64 7.40 5.32
N THR A 147 -10.60 7.30 6.26
CA THR A 147 -10.50 6.41 7.43
C THR A 147 -11.70 5.48 7.53
N GLU A 148 -11.56 4.45 8.37
CA GLU A 148 -12.65 3.54 8.65
C GLU A 148 -13.78 4.18 9.46
N ARG A 149 -13.45 5.13 10.34
CA ARG A 149 -14.47 5.87 11.07
C ARG A 149 -15.37 6.60 10.07
N ASP A 150 -14.77 7.28 9.09
CA ASP A 150 -15.51 7.98 8.04
C ASP A 150 -16.36 7.03 7.20
N ILE A 151 -15.85 5.82 6.92
CA ILE A 151 -16.62 4.77 6.22
C ILE A 151 -17.87 4.40 7.02
N ARG A 152 -17.73 4.17 8.34
CA ARG A 152 -18.86 3.81 9.20
C ARG A 152 -19.87 4.94 9.32
N ASP A 153 -19.38 6.15 9.58
CA ASP A 153 -20.22 7.34 9.75
C ASP A 153 -20.99 7.65 8.45
N THR A 154 -20.34 7.52 7.28
CA THR A 154 -21.00 7.66 5.96
C THR A 154 -22.00 6.54 5.71
N ARG A 155 -21.66 5.29 6.07
CA ARG A 155 -22.57 4.14 5.89
C ARG A 155 -23.85 4.35 6.69
N ASP A 156 -23.71 4.65 7.98
CA ASP A 156 -24.85 4.81 8.88
C ASP A 156 -25.74 5.99 8.44
N LEU A 157 -25.14 7.07 7.93
CA LEU A 157 -25.86 8.19 7.31
C LEU A 157 -26.64 7.75 6.06
N LEU A 158 -25.99 7.02 5.15
CA LEU A 158 -26.62 6.54 3.91
C LEU A 158 -27.70 5.49 4.15
N ASP A 159 -27.52 4.58 5.10
CA ASP A 159 -28.54 3.60 5.50
C ASP A 159 -29.81 4.31 5.98
N GLY A 160 -29.67 5.41 6.72
CA GLY A 160 -30.79 6.25 7.16
C GLY A 160 -31.50 6.99 6.01
N ARG A 161 -30.78 7.37 4.95
CA ARG A 161 -31.32 8.18 3.83
C ARG A 161 -31.83 7.36 2.65
N LEU A 162 -31.16 6.27 2.28
CA LEU A 162 -31.45 5.46 1.10
C LEU A 162 -32.51 4.37 1.34
N GLY A 163 -32.73 4.00 2.61
CA GLY A 163 -33.68 2.95 2.98
C GLY A 163 -33.33 1.58 2.38
N SER A 164 -34.31 0.66 2.35
CA SER A 164 -34.07 -0.75 1.99
C SER A 164 -33.86 -1.04 0.49
N GLY A 165 -33.94 -0.03 -0.38
CA GLY A 165 -33.81 -0.19 -1.83
C GLY A 165 -32.38 -0.46 -2.31
N PHE A 166 -31.39 -0.06 -1.52
CA PHE A 166 -29.97 -0.13 -1.85
C PHE A 166 -29.23 -1.05 -0.86
N GLU A 167 -28.04 -1.51 -1.25
CA GLU A 167 -27.13 -2.22 -0.34
C GLU A 167 -25.88 -1.36 -0.13
N VAL A 168 -25.65 -0.90 1.10
CA VAL A 168 -24.48 -0.10 1.47
C VAL A 168 -23.42 -1.02 2.07
N LEU A 169 -22.24 -1.07 1.46
CA LEU A 169 -21.14 -1.97 1.83
C LEU A 169 -19.90 -1.16 2.20
N ALA A 170 -19.19 -1.60 3.23
CA ALA A 170 -17.88 -1.06 3.59
C ALA A 170 -16.77 -1.88 2.92
N LEU A 171 -15.63 -1.24 2.62
CA LEU A 171 -14.41 -1.89 2.13
C LEU A 171 -13.14 -1.24 2.70
N PHE A 172 -12.48 -1.91 3.64
CA PHE A 172 -11.21 -1.44 4.21
C PHE A 172 -10.31 -2.63 4.58
N GLY A 173 -9.00 -2.37 4.73
CA GLY A 173 -7.98 -3.42 4.82
C GLY A 173 -8.14 -4.41 5.99
N ARG A 174 -8.78 -4.03 7.10
CA ARG A 174 -8.97 -4.91 8.28
C ARG A 174 -10.21 -5.80 8.24
N MET A 175 -11.02 -5.75 7.18
CA MET A 175 -12.23 -6.56 7.07
C MET A 175 -11.96 -8.07 6.99
N ALA A 176 -12.90 -8.87 7.48
CA ALA A 176 -12.81 -10.32 7.34
C ALA A 176 -12.89 -10.73 5.86
N SER A 177 -12.15 -11.78 5.47
CA SER A 177 -12.08 -12.23 4.07
C SER A 177 -13.47 -12.54 3.47
N ALA A 178 -14.38 -13.11 4.26
CA ALA A 178 -15.74 -13.38 3.83
C ALA A 178 -16.53 -12.10 3.50
N GLU A 179 -16.33 -11.01 4.26
CA GLU A 179 -16.99 -9.73 4.01
C GLU A 179 -16.43 -9.04 2.78
N GLN A 180 -15.11 -9.08 2.58
CA GLN A 180 -14.48 -8.58 1.35
C GLN A 180 -14.98 -9.35 0.12
N GLN A 181 -15.16 -10.67 0.22
CA GLN A 181 -15.66 -11.50 -0.88
C GLN A 181 -17.07 -11.12 -1.33
N ARG A 182 -17.93 -10.61 -0.42
CA ARG A 182 -19.29 -10.16 -0.77
C ARG A 182 -19.30 -9.03 -1.81
N ILE A 183 -18.27 -8.18 -1.81
CA ILE A 183 -18.17 -7.04 -2.74
C ILE A 183 -18.03 -7.52 -4.19
N PHE A 184 -17.48 -8.72 -4.41
CA PHE A 184 -17.31 -9.32 -5.73
C PHE A 184 -18.55 -10.09 -6.23
N GLN A 185 -19.54 -10.29 -5.37
CA GLN A 185 -20.76 -11.03 -5.70
C GLN A 185 -21.94 -10.05 -5.79
N PRO A 186 -22.17 -9.40 -6.95
CA PRO A 186 -23.24 -8.42 -7.07
C PRO A 186 -24.61 -9.08 -6.89
N GLY A 187 -25.40 -8.54 -5.96
CA GLY A 187 -26.81 -8.88 -5.81
C GLY A 187 -27.70 -8.20 -6.86
N ARG A 188 -29.03 -8.33 -6.67
CA ARG A 188 -30.03 -7.66 -7.52
C ARG A 188 -30.13 -6.15 -7.24
N LYS A 189 -29.95 -5.75 -5.98
CA LYS A 189 -29.98 -4.34 -5.58
C LYS A 189 -28.77 -3.60 -6.11
N ARG A 190 -28.92 -2.29 -6.35
CA ARG A 190 -27.78 -1.39 -6.58
C ARG A 190 -27.02 -1.21 -5.28
N ARG A 191 -25.70 -1.08 -5.41
CA ARG A 191 -24.79 -1.02 -4.27
C ARG A 191 -24.11 0.33 -4.17
N VAL A 192 -23.87 0.74 -2.94
CA VAL A 192 -22.95 1.82 -2.61
C VAL A 192 -21.80 1.18 -1.83
N VAL A 193 -20.62 1.11 -2.43
CA VAL A 193 -19.42 0.61 -1.77
C VAL A 193 -18.62 1.79 -1.27
N ILE A 194 -18.39 1.86 0.05
CA ILE A 194 -17.63 2.92 0.70
C ILE A 194 -16.29 2.33 1.11
N ALA A 195 -15.21 2.82 0.50
CA ALA A 195 -13.90 2.19 0.55
C ALA A 195 -12.77 3.16 0.92
N THR A 196 -11.70 2.63 1.50
CA THR A 196 -10.41 3.33 1.51
C THR A 196 -9.70 3.19 0.15
N ASN A 197 -8.46 3.67 0.07
CA ASN A 197 -7.58 3.45 -1.08
C ASN A 197 -7.33 1.96 -1.43
N VAL A 198 -7.81 0.98 -0.64
CA VAL A 198 -7.79 -0.44 -1.03
C VAL A 198 -8.54 -0.72 -2.34
N ALA A 199 -9.55 0.11 -2.67
CA ALA A 199 -10.28 0.02 -3.95
C ALA A 199 -9.59 0.77 -5.10
N GLU A 200 -8.52 1.52 -4.83
CA GLU A 200 -7.84 2.40 -5.80
C GLU A 200 -7.01 1.62 -6.81
N THR A 201 -6.38 0.51 -6.41
CA THR A 201 -5.43 -0.29 -7.19
C THR A 201 -5.88 -1.75 -7.25
N SER A 202 -5.87 -2.40 -6.08
CA SER A 202 -5.79 -3.85 -5.91
C SER A 202 -7.03 -4.65 -6.33
N ILE A 203 -8.19 -4.01 -6.53
CA ILE A 203 -9.47 -4.72 -6.65
C ILE A 203 -10.37 -4.11 -7.74
N THR A 204 -10.90 -4.95 -8.63
CA THR A 204 -12.00 -4.57 -9.54
C THR A 204 -13.34 -4.90 -8.91
N ILE A 205 -14.11 -3.87 -8.55
CA ILE A 205 -15.49 -4.05 -8.09
C ILE A 205 -16.40 -4.06 -9.33
N PRO A 206 -17.23 -5.11 -9.53
CA PRO A 206 -18.11 -5.17 -10.68
C PRO A 206 -19.20 -4.09 -10.60
N ARG A 207 -19.71 -3.66 -11.76
CA ARG A 207 -20.84 -2.72 -11.94
C ARG A 207 -20.62 -1.29 -11.44
N ILE A 208 -19.42 -0.92 -10.99
CA ILE A 208 -19.13 0.49 -10.65
C ILE A 208 -19.29 1.36 -11.90
N ARG A 209 -20.14 2.37 -11.79
CA ARG A 209 -20.37 3.41 -12.82
C ARG A 209 -20.12 4.80 -12.26
N TYR A 210 -20.36 4.99 -10.96
CA TYR A 210 -20.14 6.25 -10.27
C TYR A 210 -19.00 6.13 -9.28
N VAL A 211 -18.12 7.11 -9.26
CA VAL A 211 -17.11 7.31 -8.22
C VAL A 211 -17.39 8.63 -7.51
N VAL A 212 -17.41 8.62 -6.19
CA VAL A 212 -17.41 9.81 -5.35
C VAL A 212 -16.05 9.86 -4.64
N ASP A 213 -15.24 10.87 -4.97
CA ASP A 213 -13.89 11.01 -4.44
C ASP A 213 -13.81 12.21 -3.50
N THR A 214 -13.62 11.95 -2.20
CA THR A 214 -13.33 12.98 -1.20
C THR A 214 -11.97 13.66 -1.44
N GLY A 215 -11.10 13.02 -2.22
CA GLY A 215 -9.75 13.50 -2.49
C GLY A 215 -8.79 13.32 -1.32
N LEU A 216 -9.17 12.55 -0.30
CA LEU A 216 -8.37 12.34 0.91
C LEU A 216 -7.93 10.87 1.05
N ALA A 217 -6.83 10.65 1.76
CA ALA A 217 -6.37 9.32 2.20
C ALA A 217 -5.57 9.43 3.49
N ARG A 218 -5.52 8.34 4.28
CA ARG A 218 -4.50 8.19 5.32
C ARG A 218 -3.19 7.76 4.69
N ILE A 219 -2.13 8.54 4.88
CA ILE A 219 -0.80 8.16 4.40
C ILE A 219 0.20 8.14 5.55
N SER A 220 1.10 7.17 5.51
CA SER A 220 2.09 6.94 6.57
C SER A 220 3.25 7.95 6.48
N HIS A 221 3.57 8.57 7.61
CA HIS A 221 4.74 9.45 7.77
C HIS A 221 5.54 9.06 9.01
N TYR A 222 6.85 8.89 8.83
CA TYR A 222 7.79 8.69 9.93
C TYR A 222 8.51 10.00 10.27
N ASN A 223 8.47 10.38 11.54
CA ASN A 223 9.25 11.50 12.04
C ASN A 223 10.53 10.96 12.70
N SER A 224 11.68 11.20 12.07
CA SER A 224 12.98 10.72 12.55
C SER A 224 13.43 11.35 13.87
N ARG A 225 13.00 12.58 14.18
CA ARG A 225 13.38 13.29 15.43
C ARG A 225 12.63 12.74 16.63
N THR A 226 11.32 12.55 16.49
CA THR A 226 10.48 12.02 17.59
C THR A 226 10.38 10.49 17.57
N ARG A 227 10.89 9.84 16.52
CA ARG A 227 10.81 8.38 16.28
C ARG A 227 9.38 7.86 16.32
N THR A 228 8.44 8.67 15.83
CA THR A 228 7.02 8.31 15.80
C THR A 228 6.52 8.14 14.38
N LYS A 229 5.72 7.10 14.17
CA LYS A 229 4.93 6.92 12.95
C LYS A 229 3.58 7.62 13.15
N ARG A 230 3.22 8.49 12.22
CA ARG A 230 1.91 9.14 12.15
C ARG A 230 1.21 8.71 10.87
N LEU A 231 -0.12 8.71 10.91
CA LEU A 231 -0.97 8.36 9.79
C LEU A 231 -2.00 9.49 9.57
N PRO A 232 -1.53 10.72 9.25
CA PRO A 232 -2.42 11.84 8.97
C PRO A 232 -3.34 11.54 7.78
N VAL A 233 -4.49 12.19 7.77
CA VAL A 233 -5.34 12.31 6.59
C VAL A 233 -4.82 13.50 5.78
N GLU A 234 -4.58 13.30 4.50
CA GLU A 234 -4.07 14.32 3.59
C GLU A 234 -4.66 14.16 2.17
N ALA A 235 -4.47 15.18 1.35
CA ALA A 235 -4.91 15.18 -0.03
C ALA A 235 -4.15 14.15 -0.87
N VAL A 236 -4.88 13.40 -1.71
CA VAL A 236 -4.26 12.44 -2.64
C VAL A 236 -3.61 13.15 -3.82
N SER A 237 -2.56 12.53 -4.37
CA SER A 237 -1.90 13.01 -5.60
C SER A 237 -2.82 13.00 -6.80
N GLN A 238 -2.45 13.73 -7.86
CA GLN A 238 -3.21 13.72 -9.12
C GLN A 238 -3.30 12.30 -9.70
N SER A 239 -2.20 11.54 -9.65
CA SER A 239 -2.19 10.16 -10.12
C SER A 239 -3.19 9.28 -9.35
N SER A 240 -3.24 9.39 -8.02
CA SER A 240 -4.21 8.65 -7.21
C SER A 240 -5.66 9.04 -7.54
N ALA A 241 -5.96 10.34 -7.60
CA ALA A 241 -7.29 10.83 -7.99
C ALA A 241 -7.72 10.37 -9.40
N ASN A 242 -6.78 10.25 -10.34
CA ASN A 242 -7.07 9.73 -11.68
C ASN A 242 -7.31 8.23 -11.67
N GLN A 243 -6.59 7.46 -10.85
CA GLN A 243 -6.83 6.03 -10.67
C GLN A 243 -8.20 5.75 -10.04
N ARG A 244 -8.57 6.55 -9.02
CA ARG A 244 -9.90 6.51 -8.40
C ARG A 244 -10.99 6.78 -9.44
N ALA A 245 -10.86 7.86 -10.22
CA ALA A 245 -11.79 8.17 -11.30
C ALA A 245 -11.91 7.03 -12.33
N GLY A 246 -10.79 6.42 -12.72
CA GLY A 246 -10.74 5.29 -13.66
C GLY A 246 -11.52 4.06 -13.20
N ARG A 247 -11.87 3.92 -11.92
CA ARG A 247 -12.73 2.84 -11.42
C ARG A 247 -14.15 2.90 -11.99
N ALA A 248 -14.64 4.10 -12.34
CA ALA A 248 -15.93 4.30 -12.98
C ALA A 248 -15.95 3.83 -14.46
N GLY A 249 -14.81 3.85 -15.15
CA GLY A 249 -14.70 3.59 -16.58
C GLY A 249 -14.34 2.15 -16.96
N ARG A 250 -14.44 1.18 -16.04
CA ARG A 250 -13.97 -0.20 -16.29
C ARG A 250 -14.91 -1.07 -17.11
N VAL A 251 -16.21 -0.80 -17.05
CA VAL A 251 -17.25 -1.66 -17.66
C VAL A 251 -18.05 -0.89 -18.72
N GLN A 252 -18.28 0.39 -18.49
CA GLN A 252 -19.05 1.29 -19.35
C GLN A 252 -18.69 2.75 -19.02
N ASP A 253 -19.26 3.69 -19.76
CA ASP A 253 -19.11 5.13 -19.52
C ASP A 253 -19.51 5.47 -18.07
N GLY A 254 -18.60 6.14 -17.37
CA GLY A 254 -18.71 6.40 -15.95
C GLY A 254 -18.69 7.88 -15.60
N ILE A 255 -19.00 8.19 -14.33
CA ILE A 255 -18.95 9.55 -13.80
C ILE A 255 -18.09 9.52 -12.52
N CYS A 256 -17.16 10.46 -12.39
CA CYS A 256 -16.41 10.69 -11.17
C CYS A 256 -16.76 12.07 -10.62
N ILE A 257 -17.33 12.10 -9.42
CA ILE A 257 -17.68 13.31 -8.67
C ILE A 257 -16.55 13.55 -7.65
N ARG A 258 -15.77 14.61 -7.86
CA ARG A 258 -14.70 15.06 -6.96
C ARG A 258 -15.25 16.11 -6.01
N LEU A 259 -15.15 15.88 -4.70
CA LEU A 259 -15.67 16.79 -3.67
C LEU A 259 -14.74 17.98 -3.35
N TYR A 260 -13.87 18.31 -4.29
CA TYR A 260 -12.88 19.39 -4.23
C TYR A 260 -12.87 20.13 -5.57
N SER A 261 -12.27 21.32 -5.61
CA SER A 261 -12.27 22.13 -6.83
C SER A 261 -11.25 21.63 -7.86
N GLN A 262 -11.45 22.00 -9.12
CA GLN A 262 -10.46 21.74 -10.16
C GLN A 262 -9.13 22.46 -9.87
N GLU A 263 -9.18 23.67 -9.33
CA GLU A 263 -7.98 24.43 -8.94
C GLU A 263 -7.20 23.69 -7.84
N ASP A 264 -7.89 23.10 -6.86
CA ASP A 264 -7.25 22.28 -5.84
C ASP A 264 -6.56 21.05 -6.46
N PHE A 265 -7.26 20.33 -7.36
CA PHE A 265 -6.70 19.18 -8.09
C PHE A 265 -5.40 19.52 -8.83
N GLU A 266 -5.39 20.63 -9.57
CA GLU A 266 -4.26 21.06 -10.40
C GLU A 266 -3.04 21.47 -9.57
N LYS A 267 -3.25 21.94 -8.33
CA LYS A 267 -2.17 22.30 -7.39
C LYS A 267 -1.54 21.11 -6.68
N ARG A 268 -2.17 19.92 -6.69
CA ARG A 268 -1.65 18.74 -5.99
C ARG A 268 -0.42 18.18 -6.70
N ASP A 269 0.42 17.48 -5.94
CA ASP A 269 1.54 16.75 -6.52
C ASP A 269 1.08 15.71 -7.54
N ARG A 270 1.83 15.56 -8.63
CA ARG A 270 1.48 14.63 -9.71
C ARG A 270 1.48 13.18 -9.22
N PHE A 271 2.44 12.82 -8.38
CA PHE A 271 2.63 11.47 -7.84
C PHE A 271 2.79 11.52 -6.33
N THR A 272 2.36 10.46 -5.66
CA THR A 272 2.54 10.30 -4.21
C THR A 272 4.03 10.09 -3.90
N MET A 273 4.54 10.74 -2.86
CA MET A 273 5.93 10.57 -2.43
C MET A 273 6.20 9.09 -2.03
N PRO A 274 7.25 8.45 -2.58
CA PRO A 274 7.59 7.05 -2.28
C PRO A 274 7.75 6.79 -0.77
N GLU A 275 7.39 5.58 -0.34
CA GLU A 275 7.44 5.22 1.08
C GLU A 275 8.87 5.27 1.64
N ILE A 276 9.88 4.95 0.81
CA ILE A 276 11.29 5.01 1.21
C ILE A 276 11.75 6.40 1.68
N GLN A 277 11.09 7.47 1.23
CA GLN A 277 11.39 8.83 1.65
C GLN A 277 10.62 9.26 2.91
N ARG A 278 9.71 8.41 3.41
CA ARG A 278 8.80 8.70 4.54
C ARG A 278 8.79 7.63 5.61
N ALA A 279 9.63 6.61 5.51
CA ALA A 279 9.68 5.48 6.43
C ALA A 279 10.92 5.49 7.34
N ASN A 280 10.87 4.65 8.38
CA ASN A 280 12.05 4.33 9.18
C ASN A 280 12.95 3.38 8.40
N LEU A 281 14.18 3.82 8.10
CA LEU A 281 15.12 3.03 7.29
C LEU A 281 15.93 2.02 8.10
N ALA A 282 15.83 2.00 9.44
CA ALA A 282 16.59 1.08 10.28
C ALA A 282 16.38 -0.39 9.88
N GLU A 283 15.15 -0.80 9.58
CA GLU A 283 14.86 -2.17 9.14
C GLU A 283 15.55 -2.51 7.81
N VAL A 284 15.51 -1.57 6.85
CA VAL A 284 16.14 -1.74 5.54
C VAL A 284 17.66 -1.81 5.67
N ILE A 285 18.27 -0.87 6.40
CA ILE A 285 19.72 -0.84 6.63
C ILE A 285 20.19 -2.13 7.31
N LEU A 286 19.46 -2.59 8.33
CA LEU A 286 19.77 -3.83 9.05
C LEU A 286 19.79 -5.03 8.09
N ARG A 287 18.75 -5.15 7.26
CA ARG A 287 18.64 -6.21 6.25
C ARG A 287 19.76 -6.11 5.20
N MET A 288 20.05 -4.91 4.70
CA MET A 288 21.12 -4.69 3.73
C MET A 288 22.48 -5.13 4.24
N LYS A 289 22.84 -4.72 5.46
CA LYS A 289 24.08 -5.16 6.12
C LYS A 289 24.08 -6.68 6.32
N ALA A 290 22.95 -7.25 6.76
CA ALA A 290 22.88 -8.68 7.09
C ALA A 290 23.06 -9.58 5.87
N TYR A 291 22.54 -9.14 4.72
CA TYR A 291 22.65 -9.87 3.46
C TYR A 291 23.80 -9.37 2.57
N LYS A 292 24.64 -8.46 3.08
CA LYS A 292 25.80 -7.90 2.37
C LYS A 292 25.43 -7.32 1.00
N LEU A 293 24.37 -6.53 0.97
CA LEU A 293 23.79 -5.97 -0.26
C LEU A 293 24.41 -4.63 -0.67
N GLY A 294 25.50 -4.24 -0.02
CA GLY A 294 26.15 -2.94 -0.18
C GLY A 294 25.63 -1.91 0.82
N GLU A 295 26.15 -0.69 0.69
CA GLU A 295 25.75 0.46 1.49
C GLU A 295 24.49 1.09 0.89
N ILE A 296 23.60 1.59 1.76
CA ILE A 296 22.31 2.16 1.34
C ILE A 296 22.47 3.43 0.49
N GLU A 297 23.56 4.16 0.70
CA GLU A 297 23.93 5.36 -0.02
C GLU A 297 24.28 5.11 -1.49
N GLU A 298 24.82 3.93 -1.80
CA GLU A 298 25.23 3.54 -3.15
C GLU A 298 24.21 2.60 -3.82
N PHE A 299 23.19 2.19 -3.07
CA PHE A 299 22.19 1.26 -3.56
C PHE A 299 21.32 1.91 -4.65
N PRO A 300 21.05 1.21 -5.76
CA PRO A 300 20.41 1.78 -6.93
C PRO A 300 18.88 1.91 -6.75
N PHE A 301 18.44 2.71 -5.79
CA PHE A 301 17.03 3.08 -5.66
C PHE A 301 16.61 3.98 -6.82
N ILE A 302 15.37 3.84 -7.28
CA ILE A 302 14.78 4.73 -8.29
C ILE A 302 14.69 6.16 -7.74
N ASN A 303 14.19 6.30 -6.51
CA ASN A 303 14.26 7.55 -5.77
C ASN A 303 14.99 7.29 -4.44
N PRO A 304 16.21 7.81 -4.27
CA PRO A 304 16.97 7.55 -3.06
C PRO A 304 16.32 8.21 -1.83
N PRO A 305 16.46 7.60 -0.64
CA PRO A 305 16.06 8.24 0.60
C PRO A 305 16.91 9.47 0.91
N VAL A 306 16.36 10.39 1.71
CA VAL A 306 17.10 11.56 2.18
C VAL A 306 18.21 11.15 3.15
N SER A 307 19.39 11.78 3.04
CA SER A 307 20.56 11.42 3.86
C SER A 307 20.34 11.52 5.37
N SER A 308 19.44 12.43 5.80
CA SER A 308 19.06 12.56 7.21
C SER A 308 18.27 11.36 7.73
N ALA A 309 17.45 10.71 6.88
CA ALA A 309 16.72 9.49 7.23
C ALA A 309 17.67 8.28 7.29
N ILE A 310 18.65 8.21 6.38
CA ILE A 310 19.70 7.19 6.40
C ILE A 310 20.48 7.26 7.71
N ARG A 311 20.98 8.45 8.07
CA ARG A 311 21.72 8.68 9.31
C ARG A 311 20.91 8.28 10.54
N ALA A 312 19.65 8.73 10.63
CA ALA A 312 18.77 8.37 11.73
C ALA A 312 18.55 6.84 11.86
N GLY A 313 18.54 6.12 10.74
CA GLY A 313 18.47 4.66 10.73
C GLY A 313 19.74 4.00 11.28
N TYR A 314 20.93 4.48 10.88
CA TYR A 314 22.21 4.03 11.43
C TYR A 314 22.33 4.30 12.93
N ASP A 315 21.99 5.53 13.35
CA ASP A 315 22.02 5.94 14.76
C ASP A 315 21.13 5.03 15.61
N LEU A 316 19.90 4.75 15.15
CA LEU A 316 18.98 3.84 15.85
C LEU A 316 19.56 2.43 15.97
N LEU A 317 20.11 1.86 14.89
CA LEU A 317 20.68 0.51 14.94
C LEU A 317 21.93 0.42 15.82
N HIS A 318 22.73 1.48 15.87
CA HIS A 318 23.87 1.59 16.77
C HIS A 318 23.39 1.64 18.23
N GLU A 319 22.40 2.47 18.56
CA GLU A 319 21.79 2.53 19.90
C GLU A 319 21.18 1.20 20.34
N LEU A 320 20.57 0.44 19.42
CA LEU A 320 20.04 -0.90 19.72
C LEU A 320 21.17 -1.94 19.96
N GLY A 321 22.43 -1.58 19.73
CA GLY A 321 23.59 -2.47 19.79
C GLY A 321 23.68 -3.43 18.61
N SER A 322 22.92 -3.18 17.54
CA SER A 322 22.91 -4.00 16.33
C SER A 322 24.09 -3.69 15.41
N LEU A 323 24.59 -2.45 15.48
CA LEU A 323 25.81 -2.00 14.82
C LEU A 323 26.84 -1.57 15.87
N ASN A 324 28.12 -1.75 15.56
CA ASN A 324 29.24 -1.23 16.37
C ASN A 324 29.58 0.22 15.98
N GLU A 325 30.65 0.78 16.54
CA GLU A 325 31.16 2.14 16.25
C GLU A 325 31.56 2.36 14.78
N THR A 326 31.89 1.29 14.06
CA THR A 326 32.25 1.33 12.63
C THR A 326 31.07 1.00 11.72
N TYR A 327 29.84 0.99 12.25
CA TYR A 327 28.61 0.62 11.55
C TYR A 327 28.62 -0.79 10.92
N GLU A 328 29.36 -1.71 11.54
CA GLU A 328 29.35 -3.12 11.20
C GLU A 328 28.40 -3.91 12.10
N LEU A 329 27.82 -4.98 11.55
CA LEU A 329 26.89 -5.85 12.26
C LEU A 329 27.54 -6.60 13.43
N THR A 330 26.97 -6.39 14.62
CA THR A 330 27.29 -7.16 15.82
C THR A 330 26.67 -8.56 15.77
N PRO A 331 27.08 -9.51 16.63
CA PRO A 331 26.39 -10.80 16.79
C PRO A 331 24.89 -10.64 17.09
N LEU A 332 24.55 -9.65 17.93
CA LEU A 332 23.17 -9.27 18.22
C LEU A 332 22.44 -8.80 16.96
N GLY A 333 23.06 -7.90 16.18
CA GLY A 333 22.47 -7.39 14.94
C GLY A 333 22.19 -8.50 13.92
N ARG A 334 23.09 -9.50 13.81
CA ARG A 334 22.88 -10.67 12.93
C ARG A 334 21.69 -11.52 13.36
N GLU A 335 21.48 -11.64 14.67
CA GLU A 335 20.32 -12.35 15.19
C GLU A 335 19.04 -11.55 14.98
N LEU A 336 19.08 -10.24 15.25
CA LEU A 336 17.97 -9.33 15.05
C LEU A 336 17.48 -9.33 13.60
N ALA A 337 18.41 -9.32 12.63
CA ALA A 337 18.10 -9.34 11.21
C ALA A 337 17.36 -10.60 10.73
N ARG A 338 17.33 -11.68 11.53
CA ARG A 338 16.57 -12.90 11.21
C ARG A 338 15.11 -12.80 11.62
N LEU A 339 14.75 -11.82 12.45
CA LEU A 339 13.39 -11.61 12.90
C LEU A 339 12.62 -10.77 11.86
N PRO A 340 11.42 -11.18 11.43
CA PRO A 340 10.59 -10.40 10.51
C PRO A 340 9.83 -9.28 11.26
N LEU A 341 10.53 -8.50 12.06
CA LEU A 341 9.96 -7.50 12.96
C LEU A 341 10.71 -6.17 12.83
N ASP A 342 10.06 -5.09 13.27
CA ASP A 342 10.75 -3.82 13.49
C ASP A 342 11.96 -4.03 14.42
N PRO A 343 13.13 -3.43 14.14
CA PRO A 343 14.34 -3.62 14.93
C PRO A 343 14.17 -3.35 16.43
N THR A 344 13.32 -2.39 16.82
CA THR A 344 13.09 -2.08 18.24
C THR A 344 12.34 -3.21 18.95
N LEU A 345 11.26 -3.71 18.34
CA LEU A 345 10.49 -4.85 18.86
C LEU A 345 11.33 -6.12 18.89
N GLY A 346 12.09 -6.40 17.83
CA GLY A 346 13.00 -7.55 17.79
C GLY A 346 14.07 -7.45 18.87
N ARG A 347 14.63 -6.25 19.11
CA ARG A 347 15.64 -6.03 20.16
C ARG A 347 15.08 -6.30 21.55
N MET A 348 13.84 -5.89 21.82
CA MET A 348 13.15 -6.20 23.07
C MET A 348 13.05 -7.72 23.26
N LEU A 349 12.59 -8.46 22.25
CA LEU A 349 12.46 -9.93 22.32
C LEU A 349 13.79 -10.64 22.59
N LEU A 350 14.86 -10.21 21.93
CA LEU A 350 16.21 -10.74 22.17
C LEU A 350 16.68 -10.46 23.60
N GLN A 351 16.35 -9.29 24.16
CA GLN A 351 16.66 -8.95 25.55
C GLN A 351 15.89 -9.83 26.54
N ALA A 352 14.57 -9.98 26.35
CA ALA A 352 13.73 -10.74 27.25
C ALA A 352 14.11 -12.22 27.34
N ARG A 353 14.71 -12.78 26.28
CA ARG A 353 15.29 -14.12 26.34
C ARG A 353 16.45 -14.21 27.34
N ILE A 354 17.29 -13.18 27.43
CA ILE A 354 18.41 -13.10 28.39
C ILE A 354 17.85 -12.91 29.81
N GLU A 355 16.85 -12.04 29.96
CA GLU A 355 16.20 -11.72 31.23
C GLU A 355 15.20 -12.78 31.71
N LYS A 356 14.96 -13.83 30.90
CA LYS A 356 14.00 -14.92 31.16
C LYS A 356 12.55 -14.44 31.31
N ALA A 357 12.19 -13.35 30.62
CA ALA A 357 10.83 -12.77 30.55
C ALA A 357 10.24 -12.85 29.13
N LEU A 358 10.69 -13.82 28.33
CA LEU A 358 10.28 -13.96 26.94
C LEU A 358 8.77 -14.22 26.78
N PRO A 359 8.11 -15.09 27.57
CA PRO A 359 6.66 -15.33 27.43
C PRO A 359 5.83 -14.05 27.58
N GLU A 360 6.13 -13.22 28.58
CA GLU A 360 5.43 -11.97 28.87
C GLU A 360 5.67 -10.95 27.78
N LEU A 361 6.94 -10.78 27.39
CA LEU A 361 7.29 -9.80 26.37
C LEU A 361 6.75 -10.19 24.99
N LEU A 362 6.66 -11.48 24.67
CA LEU A 362 6.10 -11.94 23.40
C LEU A 362 4.65 -11.52 23.24
N ILE A 363 3.85 -11.54 24.32
CA ILE A 363 2.48 -11.03 24.33
C ILE A 363 2.46 -9.52 24.08
N ILE A 364 3.33 -8.76 24.77
CA ILE A 364 3.42 -7.30 24.61
C ILE A 364 3.85 -6.93 23.18
N ALA A 365 4.89 -7.55 22.66
CA ALA A 365 5.41 -7.31 21.32
C ALA A 365 4.38 -7.66 20.24
N ALA A 366 3.63 -8.76 20.41
CA ALA A 366 2.52 -9.10 19.54
C ALA A 366 1.44 -8.00 19.55
N GLY A 367 1.06 -7.51 20.73
CA GLY A 367 0.12 -6.40 20.88
C GLY A 367 0.60 -5.08 20.25
N LEU A 368 1.89 -4.75 20.36
CA LEU A 368 2.49 -3.57 19.74
C LEU A 368 2.64 -3.69 18.22
N SER A 369 2.64 -4.91 17.68
CA SER A 369 2.77 -5.16 16.24
C SER A 369 1.46 -5.05 15.47
N ILE A 370 0.33 -4.97 16.18
CA ILE A 370 -1.00 -4.81 15.61
C ILE A 370 -1.53 -3.39 15.86
N PRO A 371 -2.51 -2.92 15.06
CA PRO A 371 -3.26 -1.69 15.37
C PRO A 371 -3.93 -1.78 16.76
N ASP A 372 -4.23 -0.63 17.37
CA ASP A 372 -4.81 -0.57 18.72
C ASP A 372 -6.11 -1.42 18.79
N PRO A 373 -6.16 -2.49 19.60
CA PRO A 373 -7.33 -3.37 19.68
C PRO A 373 -8.57 -2.68 20.28
N ARG A 374 -8.40 -1.50 20.92
CA ARG A 374 -9.49 -0.70 21.47
C ARG A 374 -10.18 0.14 20.40
N GLU A 375 -9.53 0.39 19.27
CA GLU A 375 -10.17 0.92 18.06
C GLU A 375 -11.06 -0.21 17.50
N ARG A 376 -12.23 -0.39 18.12
CA ARG A 376 -13.10 -1.56 17.98
C ARG A 376 -13.30 -2.00 16.51
N PRO A 377 -13.30 -3.32 16.23
CA PRO A 377 -14.00 -3.84 15.06
C PRO A 377 -15.50 -3.53 15.12
#